data_AF-A0A6V8ISI3-F1
#
_entry.id   AF-A0A6V8ISI3-F1
#
_cell.length_a   1.000
_cell.length_b   1.000
_cell.length_c   1.000
_cell.angle_alpha   90.00
_cell.angle_beta   90.00
_cell.angle_gamma   90.00
#
_symmetry.space_group_name_H-M   'P 1'
#
loop_
_entity.id
_entity.type
_entity.pdbx_description
1 polymer ?
#
loop_
_entity_poly.entity_id
_entity_poly.type
_entity_poly.pdbx_seq_one_letter_code
_entity_poly.pdbx_strand_id
1 'polypeptide(L)'
;MKRRHRMDLSHDVPKQVAEWMDEAALTLAALPAHGLRPSGARGFWPDIVPDEEDLEWTRDSDILPPRPTPDDVSRMDLVFSWLTFLGERDANRELRRVVQLYMRVHPISGKHLFSWEKIGKKLGISRNTAHSRYLTACCIIAEKIRTGQFPLDRFDQIEHFPMS
;
A
#
# COMPACT_ATOMS: atom_id res chain seq x y z
N MET A 1 13.60 8.36 16.24
CA MET A 1 14.14 8.10 14.88
C MET A 1 13.56 6.78 14.40
N LYS A 2 12.68 6.80 13.38
CA LYS A 2 12.29 5.55 12.70
C LYS A 2 13.57 4.97 12.07
N ARG A 3 13.86 3.68 12.30
CA ARG A 3 15.01 3.03 11.64
C ARG A 3 14.80 3.14 10.14
N ARG A 4 15.84 3.52 9.40
CA ARG A 4 15.84 3.44 7.93
C ARG A 4 15.70 1.95 7.60
N HIS A 5 14.49 1.49 7.27
CA HIS A 5 14.28 0.11 6.86
C HIS A 5 14.82 0.02 5.44
N ARG A 6 16.03 -0.51 5.30
CA ARG A 6 16.65 -0.81 4.01
C ARG A 6 16.26 -2.24 3.69
N MET A 7 15.79 -2.52 2.47
CA MET A 7 15.36 -3.87 2.13
C MET A 7 16.58 -4.77 1.99
N ASP A 8 16.58 -5.88 2.74
CA ASP A 8 17.65 -6.87 2.73
C ASP A 8 17.24 -8.06 1.87
N LEU A 9 17.88 -8.19 0.71
CA LEU A 9 17.55 -9.23 -0.27
C LEU A 9 17.95 -10.65 0.18
N SER A 10 18.82 -10.77 1.20
CA SER A 10 19.27 -12.06 1.76
C SER A 10 18.25 -12.67 2.73
N HIS A 11 17.36 -11.85 3.29
CA HIS A 11 16.31 -12.28 4.20
C HIS A 11 15.00 -12.59 3.46
N ASP A 12 13.94 -12.87 4.20
CA ASP A 12 12.60 -13.12 3.66
C ASP A 12 12.04 -11.86 2.98
N VAL A 13 12.32 -11.74 1.67
CA VAL A 13 11.90 -10.61 0.84
C VAL A 13 10.38 -10.50 0.76
N PRO A 14 9.58 -11.58 0.53
CA PRO A 14 8.12 -11.49 0.58
C PRO A 14 7.57 -10.91 1.88
N LYS A 15 8.14 -11.30 3.04
CA LYS A 15 7.74 -10.73 4.33
C LYS A 15 8.08 -9.24 4.43
N GLN A 16 9.29 -8.85 4.01
CA GLN A 16 9.67 -7.44 3.97
C GLN A 16 8.78 -6.63 3.02
N VAL A 17 8.38 -7.18 1.87
CA VAL A 17 7.40 -6.54 0.98
C VAL A 17 6.10 -6.25 1.72
N ALA A 18 5.58 -7.22 2.48
CA ALA A 18 4.36 -7.03 3.26
C ALA A 18 4.52 -5.93 4.32
N GLU A 19 5.65 -5.91 5.04
CA GLU A 19 5.96 -4.86 6.03
C GLU A 19 6.01 -3.47 5.39
N TRP A 20 6.63 -3.35 4.21
CA TRP A 20 6.70 -2.10 3.46
C TRP A 20 5.35 -1.67 2.90
N MET A 21 4.50 -2.62 2.48
CA MET A 21 3.12 -2.33 2.08
C MET A 21 2.29 -1.80 3.25
N ASP A 22 2.45 -2.37 4.45
CA ASP A 22 1.77 -1.88 5.65
C ASP A 22 2.25 -0.47 6.03
N GLU A 23 3.55 -0.19 5.95
CA GLU A 23 4.09 1.16 6.17
C GLU A 23 3.55 2.17 5.14
N ALA A 24 3.51 1.78 3.85
CA ALA A 24 2.99 2.63 2.78
C ALA A 24 1.49 2.89 2.94
N ALA A 25 0.71 1.87 3.34
CA ALA A 25 -0.71 2.00 3.64
C ALA A 25 -0.96 2.98 4.80
N LEU A 26 -0.20 2.88 5.90
CA LEU A 26 -0.29 3.80 7.03
C LEU A 26 0.08 5.23 6.62
N THR A 27 1.13 5.37 5.81
CA THR A 27 1.57 6.67 5.29
C THR A 27 0.49 7.31 4.44
N LEU A 28 -0.12 6.55 3.52
CA LEU A 28 -1.23 7.01 2.69
C LEU A 28 -2.42 7.45 3.55
N ALA A 29 -2.80 6.67 4.55
CA ALA A 29 -3.92 7.00 5.44
C ALA A 29 -3.65 8.27 6.27
N ALA A 30 -2.39 8.54 6.60
CA ALA A 30 -1.98 9.73 7.36
C ALA A 30 -1.81 10.99 6.48
N LEU A 31 -1.87 10.87 5.15
CA LEU A 31 -1.81 12.02 4.26
C LEU A 31 -3.04 12.92 4.46
N PRO A 32 -2.86 14.24 4.55
CA PRO A 32 -3.99 15.15 4.64
C PRO A 32 -4.78 15.13 3.33
N ALA A 33 -6.08 14.79 3.40
CA ALA A 33 -6.99 14.80 2.25
C ALA A 33 -7.17 16.21 1.61
N HIS A 34 -6.75 17.27 2.30
CA HIS A 34 -6.80 18.65 1.83
C HIS A 34 -5.45 19.35 2.02
N GLY A 35 -4.94 19.99 0.96
CA GLY A 35 -3.68 20.76 1.04
C GLY A 35 -2.98 21.07 -0.29
N LEU A 36 -3.30 20.38 -1.39
CA LEU A 36 -2.73 20.63 -2.72
C LEU A 36 -3.66 21.43 -3.64
N ARG A 37 -4.31 22.49 -3.14
CA ARG A 37 -5.02 23.40 -4.04
C ARG A 37 -4.05 24.49 -4.51
N PRO A 38 -3.65 24.58 -5.79
CA PRO A 38 -3.68 25.89 -6.40
C PRO A 38 -5.14 26.37 -6.28
N SER A 39 -5.35 27.58 -5.81
CA SER A 39 -6.67 28.18 -5.55
C SER A 39 -7.53 28.40 -6.81
N GLY A 40 -7.24 27.76 -7.95
CA GLY A 40 -7.87 28.08 -9.23
C GLY A 40 -7.91 26.90 -10.19
N ALA A 41 -8.83 25.97 -9.98
CA ALA A 41 -9.53 25.22 -11.03
C ALA A 41 -10.70 24.47 -10.39
N ARG A 42 -11.93 25.01 -10.50
CA ARG A 42 -13.14 24.27 -10.14
C ARG A 42 -13.59 23.47 -11.37
N GLY A 43 -13.16 22.22 -11.45
CA GLY A 43 -13.82 21.25 -12.33
C GLY A 43 -15.12 20.78 -11.68
N PHE A 44 -16.22 20.75 -12.45
CA PHE A 44 -17.51 20.19 -12.03
C PHE A 44 -17.41 18.66 -12.01
N TRP A 45 -16.68 18.13 -11.03
CA TRP A 45 -16.74 16.70 -10.73
C TRP A 45 -18.04 16.45 -9.95
N PRO A 46 -18.85 15.45 -10.32
CA PRO A 46 -20.02 15.07 -9.53
C PRO A 46 -19.59 14.71 -8.10
N ASP A 47 -20.45 14.99 -7.13
CA ASP A 47 -20.21 14.64 -5.73
C ASP A 47 -19.89 13.15 -5.64
N ILE A 48 -18.70 12.82 -5.13
CA ILE A 48 -18.34 11.45 -4.80
C ILE A 48 -19.31 11.03 -3.70
N VAL A 49 -20.29 10.19 -4.04
CA VAL A 49 -21.18 9.56 -3.07
C VAL A 49 -20.31 8.55 -2.31
N PRO A 50 -20.05 8.75 -1.01
CA PRO A 50 -19.31 7.77 -0.23
C PRO A 50 -20.16 6.50 -0.12
N ASP A 51 -19.54 5.32 -0.27
CA ASP A 51 -20.23 4.06 0.04
C ASP A 51 -20.61 4.07 1.53
N GLU A 52 -21.65 3.33 1.92
CA GLU A 52 -22.10 3.24 3.32
C GLU A 52 -20.96 2.81 4.27
N GLU A 53 -20.04 1.98 3.78
CA GLU A 53 -18.80 1.58 4.47
C GLU A 53 -17.79 2.73 4.65
N ASP A 54 -17.79 3.72 3.76
CA ASP A 54 -16.99 4.95 3.87
C ASP A 54 -17.68 5.99 4.78
N LEU A 55 -19.00 5.88 5.01
CA LEU A 55 -19.76 6.73 5.95
C LEU A 55 -19.63 6.29 7.41
N GLU A 56 -19.28 5.02 7.66
CA GLU A 56 -18.88 4.54 9.01
C GLU A 56 -17.64 5.28 9.53
N TRP A 57 -16.89 5.99 8.66
CA TRP A 57 -15.76 6.85 9.02
C TRP A 57 -16.18 8.23 9.54
N THR A 58 -17.10 8.27 10.50
CA THR A 58 -17.18 9.46 11.33
C THR A 58 -15.87 9.52 12.12
N ARG A 59 -15.15 10.66 12.10
CA ARG A 59 -13.96 10.83 12.95
C ARG A 59 -14.40 10.68 14.40
N ASP A 60 -14.23 9.49 14.97
CA ASP A 60 -14.48 9.23 16.39
C ASP A 60 -13.57 10.06 17.31
N SER A 61 -12.53 10.70 16.75
CA SER A 61 -11.62 11.56 17.49
C SER A 61 -11.13 12.74 16.64
N ASP A 62 -11.03 13.92 17.26
CA ASP A 62 -10.30 15.09 16.75
C ASP A 62 -8.78 14.87 16.63
N ILE A 63 -8.30 13.68 17.00
CA ILE A 63 -6.89 13.31 16.93
C ILE A 63 -6.50 13.15 15.46
N LEU A 64 -5.57 14.00 15.02
CA LEU A 64 -4.96 13.88 13.70
C LEU A 64 -3.77 12.91 13.80
N PRO A 65 -3.60 12.00 12.83
CA PRO A 65 -2.37 11.21 12.75
C PRO A 65 -1.15 12.14 12.59
N PRO A 66 0.03 11.74 13.09
CA PRO A 66 1.24 12.50 12.85
C PRO A 66 1.48 12.60 11.35
N ARG A 67 1.78 13.81 10.86
CA ARG A 67 2.04 14.02 9.43
C ARG A 67 3.25 13.19 8.99
N PRO A 68 3.16 12.48 7.84
CA PRO A 68 4.28 11.72 7.33
C PRO A 68 5.42 12.65 6.92
N THR A 69 6.66 12.17 7.06
CA THR A 69 7.86 12.89 6.61
C THR A 69 8.04 12.75 5.09
N PRO A 70 8.81 13.63 4.42
CA PRO A 70 9.11 13.48 2.99
C PRO A 70 9.72 12.12 2.62
N ASP A 71 10.53 11.54 3.51
CA ASP A 71 11.10 10.20 3.33
C ASP A 71 10.02 9.11 3.41
N ASP A 72 9.04 9.23 4.31
CA ASP A 72 7.90 8.31 4.40
C ASP A 72 7.09 8.35 3.09
N VAL A 73 6.83 9.54 2.56
CA VAL A 73 6.11 9.73 1.29
C VAL A 73 6.90 9.14 0.12
N SER A 74 8.21 9.38 0.06
CA SER A 74 9.06 8.83 -1.00
C SER A 74 9.10 7.30 -0.99
N ARG A 75 9.10 6.69 0.21
CA ARG A 75 8.96 5.23 0.39
C ARG A 75 7.59 4.73 -0.04
N MET A 76 6.52 5.42 0.35
CA MET A 76 5.16 5.09 -0.10
C MET A 76 5.06 5.09 -1.63
N ASP A 77 5.55 6.14 -2.30
CA ASP A 77 5.56 6.24 -3.76
C ASP A 77 6.40 5.13 -4.41
N LEU A 78 7.48 4.70 -3.75
CA LEU A 78 8.29 3.57 -4.20
C LEU A 78 7.47 2.28 -4.12
N VAL A 79 6.88 1.97 -2.96
CA VAL A 79 6.07 0.77 -2.76
C VAL A 79 4.87 0.72 -3.71
N PHE A 80 4.21 1.86 -3.95
CA PHE A 80 3.06 1.90 -4.87
C PHE A 80 3.46 1.64 -6.32
N SER A 81 4.69 2.00 -6.70
CA SER A 81 5.21 1.61 -8.02
C SER A 81 5.30 0.08 -8.19
N TRP A 82 5.46 -0.68 -7.10
CA TRP A 82 5.57 -2.15 -7.14
C TRP A 82 4.26 -2.82 -7.55
N LEU A 83 3.13 -2.13 -7.34
CA LEU A 83 1.81 -2.63 -7.75
C LEU A 83 1.73 -2.84 -9.27
N THR A 84 2.60 -2.20 -10.06
CA THR A 84 2.72 -2.42 -11.52
C THR A 84 3.19 -3.84 -11.85
N PHE A 85 3.97 -4.49 -10.99
CA PHE A 85 4.48 -5.85 -11.20
C PHE A 85 3.41 -6.93 -11.18
N LEU A 86 2.26 -6.64 -10.60
CA LEU A 86 1.10 -7.51 -10.69
C LEU A 86 0.49 -7.51 -12.11
N GLY A 87 1.15 -6.87 -13.09
CA GLY A 87 0.81 -6.91 -14.50
C GLY A 87 -0.24 -5.86 -14.89
N GLU A 88 -0.35 -5.60 -16.19
CA GLU A 88 -1.37 -4.71 -16.75
C GLU A 88 -2.62 -5.50 -17.15
N ARG A 89 -3.77 -4.80 -17.18
CA ARG A 89 -5.10 -5.29 -17.58
C ARG A 89 -5.65 -6.45 -16.75
N ASP A 90 -5.28 -7.70 -17.03
CA ASP A 90 -6.02 -8.88 -16.57
C ASP A 90 -5.19 -9.96 -15.87
N ALA A 91 -3.88 -10.06 -16.11
CA ALA A 91 -3.07 -11.22 -15.68
C ALA A 91 -3.14 -11.52 -14.17
N ASN A 92 -3.09 -10.48 -13.32
CA ASN A 92 -3.30 -10.64 -11.87
C ASN A 92 -4.28 -9.62 -11.28
N ARG A 93 -5.34 -9.30 -12.02
CA ARG A 93 -6.38 -8.35 -11.58
C ARG A 93 -6.93 -8.69 -10.19
N GLU A 94 -7.13 -9.97 -9.93
CA GLU A 94 -7.63 -10.50 -8.66
C GLU A 94 -6.65 -10.30 -7.49
N LEU A 95 -5.34 -10.41 -7.72
CA LEU A 95 -4.33 -10.15 -6.70
C LEU A 95 -4.27 -8.66 -6.36
N ARG A 96 -4.30 -7.80 -7.39
CA ARG A 96 -4.27 -6.34 -7.21
C ARG A 96 -5.49 -5.86 -6.40
N ARG A 97 -6.68 -6.40 -6.66
CA ARG A 97 -7.90 -6.09 -5.88
C ARG A 97 -7.76 -6.45 -4.41
N VAL A 98 -7.23 -7.63 -4.10
CA VAL A 98 -6.99 -8.06 -2.72
C VAL A 98 -6.01 -7.11 -2.03
N VAL A 99 -4.88 -6.79 -2.67
CA VAL A 99 -3.88 -5.86 -2.14
C VAL A 99 -4.50 -4.47 -1.88
N GLN A 100 -5.23 -3.91 -2.85
CA GLN A 100 -5.87 -2.60 -2.71
C GLN A 100 -6.88 -2.54 -1.55
N LEU A 101 -7.67 -3.60 -1.35
CA LEU A 101 -8.60 -3.68 -0.22
C LEU A 101 -7.86 -3.82 1.10
N TYR A 102 -6.80 -4.64 1.14
CA TYR A 102 -6.00 -4.85 2.34
C TYR A 102 -5.25 -3.57 2.79
N MET A 103 -4.74 -2.79 1.84
CA MET A 103 -4.01 -1.54 2.12
C MET A 103 -4.89 -0.40 2.64
N ARG A 104 -6.21 -0.58 2.73
CA ARG A 104 -7.08 0.39 3.41
C ARG A 104 -6.94 0.22 4.91
N VAL A 105 -6.25 1.17 5.55
CA VAL A 105 -5.96 1.14 6.99
C VAL A 105 -6.45 2.40 7.68
N HIS A 106 -6.79 2.26 8.96
CA HIS A 106 -7.15 3.39 9.81
C HIS A 106 -5.87 4.13 10.26
N PRO A 107 -5.76 5.46 10.05
CA PRO A 107 -4.50 6.18 10.22
C PRO A 107 -3.97 6.27 11.67
N ILE A 108 -4.87 6.24 12.66
CA ILE A 108 -4.49 6.32 14.08
C ILE A 108 -4.21 4.92 14.66
N SER A 109 -5.19 4.01 14.60
CA SER A 109 -5.07 2.67 15.17
C SER A 109 -4.17 1.73 14.36
N GLY A 110 -3.89 2.05 13.10
CA GLY A 110 -3.15 1.22 12.15
C GLY A 110 -3.86 -0.09 11.76
N LYS A 111 -5.12 -0.28 12.18
CA LYS A 111 -5.89 -1.47 11.86
C LYS A 111 -6.35 -1.44 10.41
N HIS A 112 -6.26 -2.59 9.73
CA HIS A 112 -6.88 -2.77 8.41
C HIS A 112 -8.39 -2.62 8.52
N LEU A 113 -8.97 -1.87 7.59
CA LEU A 113 -10.41 -1.62 7.52
C LEU A 113 -11.17 -2.91 7.21
N PHE A 114 -10.62 -3.71 6.30
CA PHE A 114 -11.18 -4.97 5.89
C PHE A 114 -10.40 -6.13 6.50
N SER A 115 -11.07 -6.92 7.34
CA SER A 115 -10.55 -8.23 7.72
C SER A 115 -10.52 -9.15 6.48
N TRP A 116 -9.72 -10.22 6.51
CA TRP A 116 -9.70 -11.21 5.44
C TRP A 116 -11.07 -11.80 5.12
N GLU A 117 -11.94 -11.90 6.11
CA GLU A 117 -13.33 -12.33 5.93
C GLU A 117 -14.17 -11.30 5.15
N LYS A 118 -14.05 -10.01 5.50
CA LYS A 118 -14.71 -8.92 4.75
C LYS A 118 -14.19 -8.84 3.31
N ILE A 119 -12.87 -8.96 3.11
CA ILE A 119 -12.27 -9.01 1.76
C ILE A 119 -12.82 -10.19 0.97
N GLY A 120 -12.88 -11.37 1.58
CA GLY A 120 -13.45 -12.57 0.97
C GLY A 120 -14.90 -12.36 0.53
N LYS A 121 -15.75 -11.86 1.44
CA LYS A 121 -17.15 -11.55 1.14
C LYS A 121 -17.30 -10.54 -0.01
N LYS A 122 -16.50 -9.47 -0.01
CA LYS A 122 -16.55 -8.40 -1.03
C LYS A 122 -16.14 -8.90 -2.43
N LEU A 123 -15.25 -9.90 -2.49
CA LEU A 123 -14.76 -10.49 -3.74
C LEU A 123 -15.45 -11.82 -4.11
N GLY A 124 -16.39 -12.31 -3.30
CA GLY A 124 -17.05 -13.60 -3.51
C GLY A 124 -16.11 -14.81 -3.36
N ILE A 125 -15.06 -14.71 -2.53
CA ILE A 125 -14.06 -15.75 -2.30
C ILE A 125 -13.93 -16.08 -0.81
N SER A 126 -13.31 -17.22 -0.47
CA SER A 126 -13.05 -17.58 0.94
C SER A 126 -12.00 -16.66 1.57
N ARG A 127 -12.03 -16.51 2.90
CA ARG A 127 -11.01 -15.75 3.66
C ARG A 127 -9.59 -16.27 3.40
N ASN A 128 -9.45 -17.60 3.28
CA ASN A 128 -8.16 -18.25 3.05
C ASN A 128 -7.65 -17.97 1.64
N THR A 129 -8.56 -17.93 0.65
CA THR A 129 -8.24 -17.55 -0.72
C THR A 129 -7.80 -16.09 -0.80
N ALA A 130 -8.49 -15.18 -0.10
CA ALA A 130 -8.08 -13.78 -0.02
C ALA A 130 -6.67 -13.64 0.58
N HIS A 131 -6.42 -14.27 1.74
CA HIS A 131 -5.12 -14.25 2.39
C HIS A 131 -4.02 -14.87 1.50
N SER A 132 -4.29 -16.02 0.89
CA SER A 132 -3.34 -16.68 -0.03
C SER A 132 -3.02 -15.82 -1.24
N ARG A 133 -4.02 -15.15 -1.84
CA ARG A 133 -3.80 -14.22 -2.96
C ARG A 133 -2.92 -13.03 -2.57
N TYR A 134 -3.11 -12.49 -1.37
CA TYR A 134 -2.23 -11.44 -0.85
C TYR A 134 -0.77 -11.92 -0.74
N LEU A 135 -0.54 -13.09 -0.14
CA LEU A 135 0.80 -13.67 -0.03
C LEU A 135 1.42 -13.94 -1.40
N THR A 136 0.64 -14.45 -2.36
CA THR A 136 1.09 -14.63 -3.74
C THR A 136 1.52 -13.31 -4.37
N ALA A 137 0.80 -12.22 -4.13
CA ALA A 137 1.17 -10.89 -4.61
C ALA A 137 2.53 -10.44 -4.03
N CYS A 138 2.75 -10.64 -2.73
CA CYS A 138 4.04 -10.34 -2.09
C CYS A 138 5.18 -11.17 -2.68
N CYS A 139 4.94 -12.46 -2.98
CA CYS A 139 5.93 -13.32 -3.63
C CYS A 139 6.29 -12.83 -5.04
N ILE A 140 5.31 -12.48 -5.86
CA ILE A 140 5.55 -11.96 -7.22
C ILE A 140 6.36 -10.67 -7.16
N ILE A 141 5.99 -9.74 -6.27
CA ILE A 141 6.71 -8.48 -6.12
C ILE A 141 8.13 -8.72 -5.62
N ALA A 142 8.32 -9.61 -4.65
CA ALA A 142 9.64 -9.98 -4.15
C ALA A 142 10.53 -10.59 -5.24
N GLU A 143 9.99 -11.43 -6.11
CA GLU A 143 10.71 -11.99 -7.27
C GLU A 143 11.14 -10.89 -8.25
N LYS A 144 10.26 -9.92 -8.51
CA LYS A 144 10.54 -8.77 -9.39
C LYS A 144 11.59 -7.82 -8.82
N ILE A 145 11.56 -7.61 -7.50
CA ILE A 145 12.61 -6.87 -6.78
C ILE A 145 13.96 -7.60 -6.90
N ARG A 146 13.99 -8.92 -6.65
CA ARG A 146 15.23 -9.72 -6.73
C ARG A 146 15.83 -9.76 -8.13
N THR A 147 14.99 -9.78 -9.17
CA THR A 147 15.44 -9.79 -10.57
C THR A 147 15.82 -8.40 -11.11
N GLY A 148 15.67 -7.34 -10.30
CA GLY A 148 16.13 -6.00 -10.63
C GLY A 148 15.28 -5.27 -11.69
N GLN A 149 14.01 -5.65 -11.87
CA GLN A 149 13.11 -5.00 -12.83
C GLN A 149 12.55 -3.66 -12.30
N PHE A 150 13.44 -2.75 -11.87
CA PHE A 150 13.13 -1.43 -11.30
C PHE A 150 13.81 -0.27 -12.03
N PRO A 151 13.19 0.93 -12.06
CA PRO A 151 13.89 2.16 -12.40
C PRO A 151 14.99 2.46 -11.37
N LEU A 152 16.22 2.61 -11.86
CA LEU A 152 17.50 2.64 -11.11
C LEU A 152 17.74 3.87 -10.22
N ASP A 153 16.79 4.81 -10.19
CA ASP A 153 17.04 6.18 -9.72
C ASP A 153 16.77 6.37 -8.20
N ARG A 154 16.20 5.36 -7.51
CA ARG A 154 15.75 5.43 -6.10
C ARG A 154 16.47 4.45 -5.15
N PHE A 155 17.66 3.96 -5.52
CA PHE A 155 18.34 2.83 -4.88
C PHE A 155 19.03 3.10 -3.53
N ASP A 156 19.02 4.33 -3.03
CA ASP A 156 19.59 4.67 -1.72
C ASP A 156 18.93 3.89 -0.55
N GLN A 157 17.81 3.21 -0.81
CA GLN A 157 16.98 2.50 0.16
C GLN A 157 17.00 0.95 0.04
N ILE A 158 17.86 0.35 -0.79
CA ILE A 158 17.98 -1.12 -0.94
C ILE A 158 19.45 -1.55 -0.79
N GLU A 159 19.77 -2.55 0.06
CA GLU A 159 21.15 -3.09 0.18
C GLU A 159 21.43 -4.00 -1.02
N HIS A 160 22.40 -3.63 -1.87
CA HIS A 160 23.00 -4.56 -2.81
C HIS A 160 24.28 -5.09 -2.16
N PHE A 161 24.31 -6.38 -1.82
CA PHE A 161 25.57 -7.07 -1.58
C PHE A 161 26.10 -7.60 -2.91
N PRO A 162 27.41 -7.46 -3.20
CA PRO A 162 28.01 -8.09 -4.36
C PRO A 162 27.94 -9.61 -4.19
N MET A 163 27.49 -10.33 -5.24
CA MET A 163 27.56 -11.78 -5.28
C MET A 163 29.03 -12.22 -5.12
N SER A 164 29.29 -13.06 -4.12
CA SER A 164 30.51 -13.85 -3.99
C SER A 164 30.20 -15.29 -4.34
#